data_AF-A0A0N0N3L6-F1
#
_entry.id   AF-A0A0N0N3L6-F1
#
_cell.length_a   1.000
_cell.length_b   1.000
_cell.length_c   1.000
_cell.angle_alpha   90.00
_cell.angle_beta   90.00
_cell.angle_gamma   90.00
#
_symmetry.space_group_name_H-M   'P 1'
#
loop_
_entity.id
_entity.type
_entity.pdbx_description
1 polymer ?
#
loop_
_entity_poly.entity_id
_entity_poly.type
_entity_poly.pdbx_seq_one_letter_code
_entity_poly.pdbx_strand_id
1 'polypeptide(L)'
;MTRAVYRFVKYTTRQDPTVEPEYSAECVAGDEQPCGASSGPHAHPSNVEDWMEAHLKETPHRHYRRRIDDFAEFVPTDELPPDLEPAKVNRATP
;
A
#
# COMPACT_ATOMS: atom_id res chain seq x y z
N MET A 1 34.36 30.03 16.70
CA MET A 1 33.21 29.12 16.57
C MET A 1 32.48 29.45 15.28
N THR A 2 32.57 28.60 14.27
CA THR A 2 31.80 28.78 13.03
C THR A 2 30.36 28.37 13.32
N ARG A 3 29.40 29.30 13.22
CA ARG A 3 27.97 28.97 13.39
C ARG A 3 27.53 28.09 12.22
N ALA A 4 27.10 26.86 12.51
CA ALA A 4 26.43 26.03 11.53
C ALA A 4 25.06 26.64 11.18
N VAL A 5 24.70 26.62 9.90
CA VAL A 5 23.38 27.00 9.40
C VAL A 5 22.66 25.73 8.99
N TYR A 6 21.53 25.46 9.63
CA TYR A 6 20.63 24.36 9.28
C TYR A 6 19.49 24.92 8.44
N ARG A 7 19.09 24.21 7.38
CA ARG A 7 17.92 24.56 6.55
C ARG A 7 16.86 23.48 6.69
N PHE A 8 15.60 23.89 6.67
CA PHE A 8 14.48 22.97 6.59
C PHE A 8 14.38 22.46 5.15
N VAL A 9 14.44 21.14 4.97
CA VAL A 9 14.24 20.49 3.67
C VAL A 9 12.80 19.99 3.63
N LYS A 10 12.06 20.40 2.60
CA LYS A 10 10.74 19.84 2.35
C LYS A 10 10.93 18.46 1.73
N TYR A 11 10.19 17.47 2.21
CA TYR A 11 10.21 16.12 1.66
C TYR A 11 8.87 15.83 0.98
N THR A 12 8.91 14.91 0.03
CA THR A 12 7.76 14.36 -0.66
C THR A 12 7.84 12.85 -0.61
N THR A 13 6.71 12.20 -0.40
CA THR A 13 6.59 10.75 -0.46
C THR A 13 6.30 10.33 -1.89
N ARG A 14 7.01 9.32 -2.40
CA ARG A 14 6.66 8.61 -3.63
C ARG A 14 6.75 7.11 -3.39
N GLN A 15 6.12 6.32 -4.25
CA GLN A 15 6.31 4.88 -4.24
C GLN A 15 7.79 4.56 -4.55
N ASP A 16 8.36 3.65 -3.78
CA ASP A 16 9.72 3.15 -3.96
C ASP A 16 9.82 2.42 -5.30
N PRO A 17 10.62 2.92 -6.25
CA PRO A 17 10.75 2.31 -7.57
C PRO A 17 11.59 1.02 -7.56
N THR A 18 12.23 0.68 -6.43
CA THR A 18 13.10 -0.49 -6.30
C THR A 18 12.39 -1.72 -5.76
N VAL A 19 11.16 -1.57 -5.27
CA VAL A 19 10.37 -2.65 -4.68
C VAL A 19 8.97 -2.67 -5.28
N GLU A 20 8.54 -3.85 -5.74
CA GLU A 20 7.17 -4.05 -6.23
C GLU A 20 6.17 -4.12 -5.06
N PRO A 21 4.93 -3.63 -5.22
CA PRO A 21 3.90 -3.80 -4.21
C PRO A 21 3.53 -5.26 -3.97
N GLU A 22 3.07 -5.56 -2.77
CA GLU A 22 2.49 -6.84 -2.42
C GLU A 22 0.95 -6.74 -2.36
N TYR A 23 0.29 -7.79 -2.83
CA TYR A 23 -1.16 -7.88 -2.90
C TYR A 23 -1.63 -9.09 -2.10
N SER A 24 -2.62 -8.92 -1.23
CA SER A 24 -3.22 -10.03 -0.52
C SER A 24 -4.72 -9.86 -0.34
N ALA A 25 -5.41 -10.96 -0.05
CA ALA A 25 -6.78 -10.93 0.42
C ALA A 25 -6.96 -11.84 1.65
N GLU A 26 -7.99 -11.50 2.42
CA GLU A 26 -8.48 -12.26 3.55
C GLU A 26 -10.00 -12.38 3.41
N CYS A 27 -10.53 -13.60 3.56
CA CYS A 27 -11.96 -13.84 3.57
C CYS A 27 -12.54 -13.35 4.90
N VAL A 28 -13.39 -12.32 4.82
CA VAL A 28 -14.05 -11.72 5.99
C VAL A 28 -15.51 -12.13 6.10
N ALA A 29 -15.97 -13.03 5.23
CA ALA A 29 -17.29 -13.63 5.30
C ALA A 29 -17.41 -14.58 6.50
N GLY A 30 -18.63 -14.82 6.96
CA GLY A 30 -18.94 -15.62 8.14
C GLY A 30 -19.83 -14.81 9.10
N ASP A 31 -20.91 -15.41 9.58
CA ASP A 31 -21.94 -14.68 10.34
C ASP A 31 -21.49 -14.39 11.78
N GLU A 32 -20.99 -15.40 12.50
CA GLU A 32 -20.54 -15.26 13.89
C GLU A 32 -19.03 -15.03 14.02
N GLN A 33 -18.24 -15.68 13.14
CA GLN A 33 -16.79 -15.51 13.09
C GLN A 33 -16.34 -15.42 11.62
N PRO A 34 -15.40 -14.53 11.31
CA PRO A 34 -14.85 -14.45 9.96
C PRO A 34 -14.13 -15.76 9.62
N CYS A 35 -14.31 -16.21 8.38
CA CYS A 35 -13.64 -17.38 7.80
C CYS A 35 -12.12 -17.28 7.96
N GLY A 36 -11.55 -16.09 7.75
CA GLY A 36 -10.14 -15.81 8.04
C GLY A 36 -9.14 -16.45 7.07
N ALA A 37 -9.60 -17.23 6.10
CA ALA A 37 -8.75 -17.76 5.03
C ALA A 37 -8.04 -16.61 4.31
N SER A 38 -6.74 -16.77 4.01
CA SER A 38 -5.94 -15.74 3.36
C SER A 38 -5.22 -16.28 2.13
N SER A 39 -5.07 -15.44 1.10
CA SER A 39 -4.23 -15.73 -0.06
C SER A 39 -2.74 -15.74 0.28
N GLY A 40 -2.34 -15.01 1.33
CA GLY A 40 -0.95 -14.57 1.50
C GLY A 40 -0.57 -13.45 0.52
N PRO A 41 0.66 -12.92 0.61
CA PRO A 41 1.16 -11.89 -0.29
C PRO A 41 1.48 -12.45 -1.69
N HIS A 42 1.17 -11.68 -2.72
CA HIS A 42 1.45 -11.96 -4.13
C HIS A 42 2.00 -10.70 -4.81
N ALA A 43 2.83 -10.88 -5.84
CA ALA A 43 3.36 -9.77 -6.65
C ALA A 43 2.33 -9.14 -7.61
N HIS A 44 1.20 -9.83 -7.89
CA HIS A 44 0.21 -9.37 -8.86
C HIS A 44 -1.23 -9.46 -8.33
N PRO A 45 -2.08 -8.45 -8.63
CA PRO A 45 -3.49 -8.46 -8.22
C PRO A 45 -4.29 -9.66 -8.74
N SER A 46 -3.97 -10.15 -9.94
CA SER A 46 -4.66 -11.27 -10.58
C SER A 46 -4.57 -12.56 -9.77
N ASN A 47 -3.43 -12.80 -9.11
CA ASN A 47 -3.24 -13.99 -8.28
C ASN A 47 -4.16 -13.97 -7.05
N VAL A 48 -4.44 -12.78 -6.51
CA VAL A 48 -5.41 -12.59 -5.42
C VAL A 48 -6.83 -12.85 -5.92
N GLU A 49 -7.14 -12.45 -7.16
CA GLU A 49 -8.44 -12.67 -7.79
C GLU A 49 -8.69 -14.16 -8.06
N ASP A 50 -7.69 -14.86 -8.61
CA ASP A 50 -7.72 -16.32 -8.80
C ASP A 50 -7.96 -17.06 -7.48
N TRP A 51 -7.29 -16.62 -6.40
CA TRP A 51 -7.52 -17.19 -5.07
C TRP A 51 -8.94 -16.93 -4.57
N MET A 52 -9.49 -15.72 -4.74
CA MET A 52 -10.88 -15.41 -4.35
C MET A 52 -11.89 -16.25 -5.14
N GLU A 53 -11.65 -16.46 -6.43
CA GLU A 53 -12.50 -17.33 -7.27
C GLU A 53 -12.45 -18.79 -6.81
N ALA A 54 -11.27 -19.30 -6.49
CA ALA A 54 -11.11 -20.64 -5.95
C ALA A 54 -11.84 -20.78 -4.59
N HIS A 55 -11.65 -19.83 -3.68
CA HIS A 55 -12.29 -19.83 -2.37
C HIS A 55 -13.82 -19.75 -2.44
N LEU A 56 -14.35 -18.96 -3.37
CA LEU A 56 -15.79 -18.84 -3.63
C LEU A 56 -16.40 -20.18 -4.09
N LYS A 57 -15.67 -20.95 -4.90
CA LYS A 57 -16.12 -22.28 -5.36
C LYS A 57 -16.24 -23.28 -4.20
N GLU A 58 -15.48 -23.08 -3.14
CA GLU A 58 -15.42 -23.98 -1.98
C GLU A 58 -16.34 -23.56 -0.82
N THR A 59 -16.53 -22.27 -0.56
CA THR A 59 -17.05 -21.77 0.74
C THR A 59 -18.27 -20.83 0.67
N PRO A 60 -19.06 -20.84 -0.41
CA PRO A 60 -19.93 -19.75 -0.88
C PRO A 60 -19.64 -18.29 -0.47
N HIS A 61 -18.45 -17.97 0.03
CA HIS A 61 -18.12 -16.69 0.61
C HIS A 61 -17.88 -15.62 -0.46
N ARG A 62 -18.48 -14.44 -0.28
CA ARG A 62 -18.44 -13.34 -1.27
C ARG A 62 -17.80 -12.05 -0.76
N HIS A 63 -17.40 -12.01 0.51
CA HIS A 63 -16.83 -10.83 1.15
C HIS A 63 -15.36 -11.06 1.48
N TYR A 64 -14.51 -10.20 0.92
CA TYR A 64 -13.05 -10.27 1.05
C TYR A 64 -12.50 -8.89 1.39
N ARG A 65 -11.52 -8.85 2.30
CA ARG A 65 -10.69 -7.67 2.55
C ARG A 65 -9.41 -7.81 1.73
N ARG A 66 -9.20 -6.90 0.76
CA ARG A 66 -7.96 -6.80 0.00
C ARG A 66 -6.98 -5.85 0.70
N ARG A 67 -5.69 -6.19 0.68
CA ARG A 67 -4.58 -5.30 1.07
C ARG A 67 -3.67 -5.10 -0.13
N ILE A 68 -3.22 -3.87 -0.29
CA ILE A 68 -2.18 -3.47 -1.23
C ILE A 68 -1.12 -2.83 -0.35
N ASP A 69 0.00 -3.50 -0.21
CA ASP A 69 1.12 -3.07 0.60
C ASP A 69 2.18 -2.53 -0.37
N ASP A 70 2.19 -1.21 -0.56
CA ASP A 70 3.22 -0.53 -1.34
C ASP A 70 4.34 0.00 -0.44
N PHE A 71 5.52 0.16 -1.04
CA PHE A 71 6.69 0.68 -0.34
C PHE A 71 6.88 2.13 -0.76
N ALA A 72 7.19 2.99 0.21
CA ALA A 72 7.30 4.42 -0.01
C ALA A 72 8.66 4.95 0.42
N GLU A 73 9.23 5.84 -0.38
CA GLU A 73 10.43 6.60 -0.05
C GLU A 73 10.13 8.08 0.13
N PHE A 74 10.90 8.73 1.02
CA PHE A 74 10.86 10.17 1.24
C PHE A 74 12.03 10.81 0.49
N VAL A 75 11.71 11.55 -0.56
CA VAL A 75 12.69 12.29 -1.37
C VAL A 75 12.61 13.79 -1.05
N PRO A 76 13.74 14.49 -0.93
CA PRO A 76 13.73 15.96 -0.87
C PRO A 76 12.95 16.53 -2.07
N THR A 77 12.03 17.45 -1.81
CA THR A 77 11.16 18.02 -2.85
C THR A 77 11.98 18.71 -3.95
N ASP A 78 13.15 19.25 -3.61
CA ASP A 78 14.05 19.92 -4.55
C ASP A 78 14.80 18.94 -5.49
N GLU A 79 14.72 17.63 -5.23
CA GLU A 79 15.34 16.56 -6.03
C GLU A 79 14.33 15.80 -6.91
N LEU A 80 13.05 16.21 -6.90
CA LEU A 80 12.03 15.62 -7.76
C LEU A 80 12.22 16.05 -9.22
N PRO A 81 12.05 15.13 -10.19
CA PRO A 81 11.89 15.48 -11.60
C PRO A 81 10.78 16.52 -11.80
N PRO A 82 10.96 17.51 -12.70
CA PRO A 82 10.03 18.64 -12.86
C PRO A 82 8.63 18.24 -13.36
N ASP A 83 8.47 17.02 -13.85
CA ASP A 83 7.23 16.43 -14.36
C ASP A 83 6.42 15.68 -13.30
N LEU A 84 6.98 15.43 -12.11
CA LEU A 84 6.28 14.78 -11.00
C LEU A 84 5.78 15.82 -10.00
N GLU A 85 4.46 16.07 -10.00
CA GLU A 85 3.86 16.89 -8.95
C GLU A 85 3.98 16.17 -7.59
N PRO A 86 4.51 16.81 -6.54
CA PRO A 86 4.61 16.20 -5.24
C PRO A 86 3.22 15.91 -4.69
N ALA A 87 3.01 14.69 -4.19
CA ALA A 87 1.75 14.30 -3.56
C ALA A 87 1.41 15.30 -2.45
N LYS A 88 0.31 16.04 -2.62
CA LYS A 88 -0.17 17.01 -1.62
C LYS A 88 -0.85 16.26 -0.49
N VAL A 89 -0.06 15.69 0.42
CA VAL A 89 -0.59 15.19 1.70
C VAL A 89 -0.83 16.41 2.58
N ASN A 90 -2.08 16.89 2.59
CA ASN A 90 -2.50 17.85 3.60
C ASN A 90 -2.51 17.13 4.95
N ARG A 91 -1.80 17.69 5.93
CA ARG A 91 -1.92 17.25 7.32
C ARG A 91 -3.38 17.43 7.73
N ALA A 92 -4.11 16.34 7.92
CA ALA A 92 -5.39 16.40 8.61
C ALA A 92 -5.09 16.86 10.05
N THR A 93 -5.47 18.08 10.40
CA THR A 93 -5.47 18.53 11.78
C THR A 93 -6.51 17.70 12.53
N PRO A 94 -6.21 17.19 13.74
CA PRO A 94 -7.16 16.42 14.55
C PRO A 94 -8.42 17.21 14.90
#